data_AF-A0A4R8L7Q4-F1
#
_entry.id   AF-A0A4R8L7Q4-F1
#
_cell.length_a   1.000
_cell.length_b   1.000
_cell.length_c   1.000
_cell.angle_alpha   90.00
_cell.angle_beta   90.00
_cell.angle_gamma   90.00
#
_symmetry.space_group_name_H-M   'P 1'
#
loop_
_entity.id
_entity.type
_entity.pdbx_description
1 polymer ?
#
loop_
_entity_poly.entity_id
_entity_poly.type
_entity_poly.pdbx_seq_one_letter_code
_entity_poly.pdbx_strand_id
1 'polypeptide(L)'
;MAMKLVVNQLFADRRGKLFRVVFINKITSMVYIVEVDKNHFPRPLTFLEFEEFVENQELQMVDDNIVRLDSDNDLTDVQRAKRDFAWEVVQFFFQVVEGEQYAFVPRYRQQAIKQACETFHISYNTVKTYLVRYWSGGGVKNSVLPRFANCGAPGQEKKISDKKRGRPRIRDGNQGVNVDDKMKKAIRAGLNKHYYSQRQNSLR
;
A
#
# COMPACT_ATOMS: atom_id res chain seq x y z
N MET A 1 4.81 11.09 -34.53
CA MET A 1 3.47 11.45 -34.00
C MET A 1 3.69 11.86 -32.56
N ALA A 2 3.29 13.08 -32.17
CA ALA A 2 3.39 13.50 -30.77
C ALA A 2 2.56 12.56 -29.88
N MET A 3 3.12 12.11 -28.76
CA MET A 3 2.44 11.20 -27.84
C MET A 3 1.24 11.91 -27.21
N LYS A 4 0.05 11.29 -27.29
CA LYS A 4 -1.12 11.79 -26.58
C LYS A 4 -1.07 11.35 -25.12
N LEU A 5 -0.61 12.24 -24.24
CA LEU A 5 -0.58 12.04 -22.81
C LEU A 5 -1.95 12.29 -22.18
N VAL A 6 -2.45 11.35 -21.38
CA VAL A 6 -3.69 11.50 -20.59
C VAL A 6 -3.50 11.01 -19.17
N VAL A 7 -4.31 11.53 -18.25
CA VAL A 7 -4.32 11.08 -16.85
C VAL A 7 -4.67 9.59 -16.79
N ASN A 8 -4.12 8.90 -15.80
CA ASN A 8 -4.18 7.47 -15.54
C ASN A 8 -3.41 6.56 -16.50
N GLN A 9 -2.71 7.08 -17.52
CA GLN A 9 -1.75 6.27 -18.28
C GLN A 9 -0.65 5.73 -17.37
N LEU A 10 -0.25 4.48 -17.65
CA LEU A 10 0.75 3.74 -16.92
C LEU A 10 1.98 3.54 -17.78
N PHE A 11 3.15 3.70 -17.17
CA PHE A 11 4.45 3.55 -17.83
C PHE A 11 5.35 2.66 -16.99
N ALA A 12 6.16 1.83 -17.65
CA ALA A 12 7.19 1.02 -17.02
C ALA A 12 8.57 1.57 -17.34
N ASP A 13 9.47 1.60 -16.35
CA ASP A 13 10.89 1.83 -16.60
C ASP A 13 11.64 0.55 -17.03
N ARG A 14 12.91 0.69 -17.42
CA ARG A 14 13.78 -0.44 -17.80
C ARG A 14 14.00 -1.48 -16.68
N ARG A 15 13.65 -1.16 -15.44
CA ARG A 15 13.75 -2.05 -14.27
C ARG A 15 12.39 -2.66 -13.90
N GLY A 16 11.34 -2.41 -14.68
CA GLY A 16 9.99 -2.88 -14.43
C GLY A 16 9.22 -2.10 -13.37
N LYS A 17 9.71 -0.93 -12.94
CA LYS A 17 8.95 -0.08 -12.02
C LYS A 17 7.84 0.64 -12.76
N LEU A 18 6.67 0.68 -12.13
CA LEU A 18 5.48 1.28 -12.72
C LEU A 18 5.26 2.70 -12.21
N PHE A 19 4.99 3.61 -13.14
CA PHE A 19 4.69 5.00 -12.92
C PHE A 19 3.36 5.37 -13.56
N ARG A 20 2.47 6.00 -12.81
CA ARG A 20 1.17 6.46 -13.32
C ARG A 20 1.15 7.97 -13.43
N VAL A 21 0.63 8.49 -14.54
CA VAL A 21 0.30 9.91 -14.70
C VAL A 21 -0.97 10.22 -13.92
N VAL A 22 -0.88 11.15 -12.96
CA VAL A 22 -2.00 11.43 -12.03
C VAL A 22 -2.58 12.81 -12.19
N PHE A 23 -1.84 13.75 -12.80
CA PHE A 23 -2.33 15.07 -13.12
C PHE A 23 -1.48 15.69 -14.23
N ILE A 24 -2.12 16.46 -15.10
CA ILE A 24 -1.46 17.19 -16.19
C ILE A 24 -1.90 18.65 -16.10
N ASN A 25 -0.98 19.53 -15.73
CA ASN A 25 -1.22 20.95 -15.76
C ASN A 25 -0.82 21.50 -17.14
N LYS A 26 -1.82 21.73 -17.99
CA LYS A 26 -1.61 22.26 -19.35
C LYS A 26 -1.12 23.71 -19.37
N ILE A 27 -1.40 24.49 -18.32
CA ILE A 27 -1.00 25.90 -18.25
C ILE A 27 0.50 26.01 -17.95
N THR A 28 0.99 25.18 -17.02
CA THR A 28 2.42 25.20 -16.64
C THR A 28 3.25 24.14 -17.36
N SER A 29 2.67 23.39 -18.31
CA SER A 29 3.31 22.28 -19.01
C SER A 29 3.97 21.26 -18.06
N MET A 30 3.30 20.96 -16.94
CA MET A 30 3.78 20.01 -15.93
C MET A 30 2.95 18.73 -15.94
N VAL A 31 3.64 17.61 -15.78
CA VAL A 31 3.10 16.26 -15.64
C VAL A 31 3.45 15.75 -14.25
N TYR A 32 2.47 15.27 -13.51
CA TYR A 32 2.70 14.67 -12.20
C TYR A 32 2.57 13.17 -12.30
N ILE A 33 3.60 12.46 -11.84
CA ILE A 33 3.64 11.00 -11.87
C ILE A 33 3.85 10.41 -10.47
N VAL A 34 3.28 9.24 -10.22
CA VAL A 34 3.45 8.50 -8.97
C VAL A 34 4.01 7.10 -9.26
N GLU A 35 4.99 6.66 -8.46
CA GLU A 35 5.49 5.28 -8.50
C GLU A 35 4.46 4.37 -7.79
N VAL A 36 3.95 3.36 -8.49
CA VAL A 36 2.80 2.57 -8.04
C VAL A 36 3.07 1.80 -6.74
N ASP A 37 4.29 1.29 -6.59
CA ASP A 37 4.67 0.40 -5.49
C ASP A 37 5.31 1.11 -4.29
N LYS A 38 5.45 2.44 -4.36
CA LYS A 38 6.02 3.24 -3.27
C LYS A 38 4.98 4.14 -2.64
N ASN A 39 5.14 4.36 -1.33
CA ASN A 39 4.33 5.30 -0.58
C ASN A 39 4.92 6.72 -0.64
N HIS A 40 5.10 7.24 -1.85
CA HIS A 40 5.63 8.58 -2.11
C HIS A 40 4.56 9.44 -2.80
N PHE A 41 4.57 10.74 -2.49
CA PHE A 41 3.69 11.67 -3.20
C PHE A 41 4.09 11.77 -4.68
N PRO A 42 3.12 12.12 -5.55
CA PRO A 42 3.42 12.35 -6.96
C PRO A 42 4.51 13.41 -7.13
N ARG A 43 5.45 13.15 -8.04
CA ARG A 43 6.54 14.07 -8.39
C ARG A 43 6.19 14.83 -9.68
N PRO A 44 6.51 16.13 -9.76
CA PRO A 44 6.40 16.87 -11.01
C PRO A 44 7.53 16.50 -11.98
N LEU A 45 7.21 16.56 -13.26
CA LEU A 45 8.10 16.58 -14.41
C LEU A 45 7.58 17.64 -15.38
N THR A 46 8.46 18.29 -16.12
CA THR A 46 8.02 19.06 -17.29
C THR A 46 7.52 18.09 -18.36
N PHE A 47 6.64 18.57 -19.24
CA PHE A 47 6.18 17.78 -20.39
C PHE A 47 7.35 17.36 -21.28
N LEU A 48 8.34 18.24 -21.48
CA LEU A 48 9.54 17.96 -22.25
C LEU A 48 10.37 16.82 -21.64
N GLU A 49 10.69 16.89 -20.34
CA GLU A 49 11.40 15.80 -19.65
C GLU A 49 10.64 14.47 -19.75
N PHE A 50 9.31 14.51 -19.65
CA PHE A 50 8.49 13.31 -19.78
C PHE A 50 8.55 12.73 -21.21
N GLU A 51 8.47 13.57 -22.23
CA GLU A 51 8.61 13.14 -23.63
C GLU A 51 10.00 12.55 -23.90
N GLU A 52 11.07 13.20 -23.42
CA GLU A 52 12.44 12.69 -23.55
C GLU A 52 12.59 11.28 -22.94
N PHE A 53 11.99 11.03 -21.77
CA PHE A 53 11.99 9.68 -21.18
C PHE A 53 11.29 8.64 -22.07
N VAL A 54 10.21 9.02 -22.76
CA VAL A 54 9.48 8.12 -23.64
C VAL A 54 10.23 7.90 -24.96
N GLU A 55 10.75 8.97 -25.57
CA GLU A 55 11.53 8.92 -26.82
C GLU A 55 12.81 8.10 -26.65
N ASN A 56 13.50 8.25 -25.52
CA ASN A 56 14.69 7.48 -25.17
C ASN A 56 14.39 6.04 -24.69
N GLN A 57 13.12 5.60 -24.72
CA GLN A 57 12.67 4.29 -24.24
C GLN A 57 13.09 4.02 -22.78
N GLU A 58 13.15 5.06 -21.96
CA GLU A 58 13.33 4.95 -20.52
C GLU A 58 12.01 4.71 -19.80
N LEU A 59 10.91 5.22 -20.37
CA LEU A 59 9.53 4.92 -19.99
C LEU A 59 8.76 4.39 -21.19
N GLN A 60 8.12 3.23 -21.02
CA GLN A 60 7.27 2.63 -22.04
C GLN A 60 5.85 2.54 -21.53
N MET A 61 4.88 2.97 -22.34
CA MET A 61 3.46 2.85 -21.98
C MET A 61 3.08 1.37 -21.90
N VAL A 62 2.31 1.03 -20.87
CA VAL A 62 1.83 -0.34 -20.62
C VAL A 62 0.34 -0.32 -20.28
N ASP A 63 -0.32 -1.46 -20.50
CA ASP A 63 -1.72 -1.62 -20.12
C ASP A 63 -1.89 -1.59 -18.59
N ASP A 64 -2.97 -0.96 -18.15
CA ASP A 64 -3.25 -0.78 -16.74
C ASP A 64 -4.03 -1.95 -16.15
N ASN A 65 -3.28 -2.93 -15.62
CA ASN A 65 -3.83 -4.07 -14.89
C ASN A 65 -3.77 -3.89 -13.36
N ILE A 66 -3.53 -2.67 -12.86
CA ILE A 66 -3.39 -2.41 -11.40
C ILE A 66 -4.71 -2.01 -10.76
N VAL A 67 -5.57 -1.31 -11.52
CA VAL A 67 -6.84 -0.82 -11.01
C VAL A 67 -7.71 -2.00 -10.57
N ARG A 68 -8.14 -1.98 -9.31
CA ARG A 68 -9.00 -3.02 -8.75
C ARG A 68 -10.44 -2.83 -9.20
N LEU A 69 -10.91 -3.73 -10.04
CA LEU A 69 -12.28 -3.76 -10.57
C LEU A 69 -13.21 -4.68 -9.76
N ASP A 70 -12.83 -5.06 -8.53
CA ASP A 70 -13.66 -5.88 -7.65
C ASP A 70 -15.05 -5.27 -7.49
N SER A 71 -16.09 -6.09 -7.66
CA SER A 71 -17.45 -5.67 -7.38
C SER A 71 -17.65 -5.60 -5.86
N ASP A 72 -18.68 -4.87 -5.44
CA ASP A 72 -19.02 -4.77 -4.04
C ASP A 72 -19.36 -6.15 -3.42
N ASN A 73 -19.82 -7.13 -4.20
CA ASN A 73 -20.11 -8.48 -3.70
C ASN A 73 -18.85 -9.33 -3.45
N ASP A 74 -17.71 -8.96 -4.03
CA ASP A 74 -16.43 -9.66 -3.87
C ASP A 74 -15.71 -9.27 -2.57
N LEU A 75 -16.21 -8.22 -1.89
CA LEU A 75 -15.57 -7.66 -0.70
C LEU A 75 -16.23 -8.16 0.59
N THR A 76 -15.40 -8.61 1.52
CA THR A 76 -15.82 -8.80 2.91
C THR A 76 -16.28 -7.47 3.53
N ASP A 77 -17.17 -7.52 4.52
CA ASP A 77 -17.66 -6.33 5.21
C ASP A 77 -16.52 -5.49 5.80
N VAL A 78 -15.48 -6.14 6.32
CA VAL A 78 -14.29 -5.48 6.85
C VAL A 78 -13.52 -4.74 5.77
N GLN A 79 -13.38 -5.31 4.56
CA GLN A 79 -12.73 -4.64 3.44
C GLN A 79 -13.54 -3.44 2.97
N ARG A 80 -14.87 -3.60 2.86
CA ARG A 80 -15.80 -2.55 2.45
C ARG A 80 -15.75 -1.37 3.41
N ALA A 81 -15.92 -1.62 4.71
CA ALA A 81 -15.89 -0.59 5.74
C ALA A 81 -14.56 0.19 5.75
N LYS A 82 -13.41 -0.51 5.63
CA LYS A 82 -12.11 0.15 5.57
C LYS A 82 -11.89 0.96 4.29
N ARG A 83 -12.35 0.47 3.14
CA ARG A 83 -12.31 1.20 1.88
C ARG A 83 -13.15 2.47 1.96
N ASP A 84 -14.37 2.35 2.47
CA ASP A 84 -15.32 3.46 2.54
C ASP A 84 -14.82 4.56 3.46
N PHE A 85 -14.27 4.20 4.63
CA PHE A 85 -13.58 5.15 5.51
C PHE A 85 -12.36 5.79 4.84
N ALA A 86 -11.50 5.00 4.17
CA ALA A 86 -10.34 5.56 3.48
C ALA A 86 -10.75 6.49 2.33
N TRP A 87 -11.85 6.19 1.65
CA TRP A 87 -12.42 7.01 0.59
C TRP A 87 -12.96 8.34 1.13
N GLU A 88 -13.67 8.31 2.26
CA GLU A 88 -14.16 9.50 2.94
C GLU A 88 -13.01 10.47 3.29
N VAL A 89 -11.90 9.94 3.83
CA VAL A 89 -10.70 10.73 4.12
C VAL A 89 -10.12 11.38 2.85
N VAL A 90 -10.09 10.66 1.73
CA VAL A 90 -9.62 11.19 0.44
C VAL A 90 -10.54 12.29 -0.07
N GLN A 91 -11.86 12.10 0.01
CA GLN A 91 -12.83 13.11 -0.41
C GLN A 91 -12.71 14.37 0.44
N PHE A 92 -12.63 14.23 1.76
CA PHE A 92 -12.40 15.36 2.66
C PHE A 92 -11.11 16.12 2.32
N PHE A 93 -10.02 15.41 2.06
CA PHE A 93 -8.76 16.05 1.65
C PHE A 93 -8.94 16.91 0.40
N PHE A 94 -9.62 16.41 -0.64
CA PHE A 94 -9.87 17.19 -1.87
C PHE A 94 -10.92 18.30 -1.70
N GLN A 95 -11.80 18.21 -0.70
CA GLN A 95 -12.68 19.33 -0.34
C GLN A 95 -11.91 20.47 0.33
N VAL A 96 -10.93 20.15 1.18
CA VAL A 96 -10.09 21.15 1.86
C VAL A 96 -9.10 21.81 0.90
N VAL A 97 -8.54 21.02 -0.01
CA VAL A 97 -7.64 21.54 -1.05
C VAL A 97 -8.49 22.11 -2.19
N GLU A 98 -8.79 23.41 -2.14
CA GLU A 98 -9.63 24.16 -3.09
C GLU A 98 -9.06 24.18 -4.55
N GLY A 99 -9.02 23.02 -5.21
CA GLY A 99 -8.51 22.83 -6.56
C GLY A 99 -7.48 21.69 -6.64
N GLU A 100 -7.67 20.79 -7.60
CA GLU A 100 -6.86 19.57 -7.73
C GLU A 100 -5.36 19.85 -7.87
N GLN A 101 -4.96 20.94 -8.54
CA GLN A 101 -3.55 21.32 -8.67
C GLN A 101 -2.85 21.55 -7.33
N TYR A 102 -3.56 22.06 -6.32
CA TYR A 102 -2.98 22.37 -5.02
C TYR A 102 -2.69 21.09 -4.22
N ALA A 103 -3.30 19.96 -4.58
CA ALA A 103 -3.01 18.67 -3.95
C ALA A 103 -1.57 18.23 -4.24
N PHE A 104 -0.98 18.73 -5.32
CA PHE A 104 0.39 18.43 -5.71
C PHE A 104 1.42 19.42 -5.14
N VAL A 105 0.97 20.57 -4.62
CA VAL A 105 1.84 21.57 -4.00
C VAL A 105 2.06 21.23 -2.51
N PRO A 106 3.32 21.02 -2.04
CA PRO A 106 3.59 20.53 -0.68
C PRO A 106 2.95 21.35 0.44
N ARG A 107 2.95 22.69 0.35
CA ARG A 107 2.39 23.58 1.36
C ARG A 107 0.88 23.35 1.56
N TYR A 108 0.09 23.41 0.48
CA TYR A 108 -1.36 23.22 0.55
C TYR A 108 -1.73 21.77 0.90
N ARG A 109 -1.01 20.80 0.30
CA ARG A 109 -1.18 19.38 0.64
C ARG A 109 -0.95 19.10 2.13
N GLN A 110 0.12 19.66 2.72
CA GLN A 110 0.41 19.45 4.15
C GLN A 110 -0.68 20.03 5.05
N GLN A 111 -1.20 21.22 4.72
CA GLN A 111 -2.30 21.84 5.46
C GLN A 111 -3.56 20.98 5.43
N ALA A 112 -3.94 20.47 4.27
CA ALA A 112 -5.13 19.63 4.14
C ALA A 112 -4.97 18.26 4.81
N ILE A 113 -3.76 17.65 4.73
CA ILE A 113 -3.48 16.42 5.48
C ILE A 113 -3.59 16.68 6.98
N LYS A 114 -3.09 17.82 7.48
CA LYS A 114 -3.19 18.16 8.91
C LYS A 114 -4.66 18.24 9.34
N GLN A 115 -5.51 18.93 8.57
CA GLN A 115 -6.94 18.99 8.85
C GLN A 115 -7.58 17.59 8.82
N ALA A 116 -7.25 16.75 7.84
CA ALA A 116 -7.76 15.38 7.79
C ALA A 116 -7.32 14.54 9.01
N CYS A 117 -6.08 14.69 9.49
CA CYS A 117 -5.62 14.04 10.71
C CYS A 117 -6.44 14.47 11.94
N GLU A 118 -6.75 15.76 12.05
CA GLU A 118 -7.53 16.34 13.15
C GLU A 118 -8.99 15.87 13.09
N THR A 119 -9.62 15.92 11.92
CA THR A 119 -11.03 15.54 11.71
C THR A 119 -11.28 14.05 11.92
N PHE A 120 -10.41 13.19 11.37
CA PHE A 120 -10.62 11.73 11.41
C PHE A 120 -9.84 11.02 12.53
N HIS A 121 -9.09 11.77 13.34
CA HIS A 121 -8.25 11.24 14.43
C HIS A 121 -7.28 10.13 13.98
N ILE A 122 -6.65 10.30 12.81
CA ILE A 122 -5.69 9.35 12.23
C ILE A 122 -4.33 9.99 12.02
N SER A 123 -3.30 9.14 11.93
CA SER A 123 -1.93 9.61 11.71
C SER A 123 -1.70 10.20 10.32
N TYR A 124 -0.73 11.11 10.20
CA TYR A 124 -0.25 11.63 8.92
C TYR A 124 0.08 10.51 7.92
N ASN A 125 0.77 9.46 8.39
CA ASN A 125 1.15 8.34 7.54
C ASN A 125 -0.05 7.56 7.01
N THR A 126 -1.15 7.49 7.77
CA THR A 126 -2.40 6.87 7.34
C THR A 126 -3.01 7.67 6.19
N VAL A 127 -3.20 8.99 6.38
CA VAL A 127 -3.74 9.87 5.34
C VAL A 127 -2.87 9.84 4.09
N LYS A 128 -1.55 9.99 4.24
CA LYS A 128 -0.58 9.88 3.14
C LYS A 128 -0.76 8.57 2.37
N THR A 129 -0.88 7.44 3.08
CA THR A 129 -1.05 6.13 2.45
C THR A 129 -2.35 6.05 1.64
N TYR A 130 -3.45 6.61 2.14
CA TYR A 130 -4.71 6.65 1.39
C TYR A 130 -4.60 7.50 0.14
N LEU A 131 -4.00 8.69 0.23
CA LEU A 131 -3.81 9.57 -0.92
C LEU A 131 -2.88 8.97 -1.98
N VAL A 132 -1.76 8.37 -1.57
CA VAL A 132 -0.84 7.73 -2.53
C VAL A 132 -1.50 6.51 -3.19
N ARG A 133 -2.28 5.72 -2.46
CA ARG A 133 -3.05 4.62 -3.03
C ARG A 133 -4.12 5.11 -4.01
N TYR A 134 -4.80 6.20 -3.65
CA TYR A 134 -5.76 6.85 -4.53
C TYR A 134 -5.12 7.19 -5.88
N TRP A 135 -4.02 7.92 -5.84
CA TRP A 135 -3.30 8.31 -7.05
C TRP A 135 -2.72 7.10 -7.81
N SER A 136 -2.03 6.17 -7.14
CA SER A 136 -1.41 5.03 -7.83
C SER A 136 -2.39 4.00 -8.37
N GLY A 137 -3.59 3.90 -7.78
CA GLY A 137 -4.65 3.00 -8.20
C GLY A 137 -5.69 3.64 -9.12
N GLY A 138 -5.38 4.75 -9.79
CA GLY A 138 -6.21 5.32 -10.86
C GLY A 138 -7.34 6.24 -10.39
N GLY A 139 -7.33 6.69 -9.14
CA GLY A 139 -8.28 7.69 -8.63
C GLY A 139 -9.70 7.16 -8.39
N VAL A 140 -9.90 5.85 -8.33
CA VAL A 140 -11.21 5.22 -8.09
C VAL A 140 -11.39 4.78 -6.65
N LYS A 141 -12.62 4.59 -6.19
CA LYS A 141 -12.91 4.17 -4.81
C LYS A 141 -12.18 2.89 -4.37
N ASN A 142 -12.05 1.92 -5.26
CA ASN A 142 -11.37 0.66 -4.98
C ASN A 142 -9.83 0.77 -4.91
N SER A 143 -9.24 1.88 -5.35
CA SER A 143 -7.79 2.12 -5.24
C SER A 143 -7.29 2.12 -3.79
N VAL A 144 -8.13 2.53 -2.85
CA VAL A 144 -7.82 2.60 -1.41
C VAL A 144 -8.17 1.33 -0.65
N LEU A 145 -8.58 0.25 -1.34
CA LEU A 145 -8.81 -1.05 -0.71
C LEU A 145 -7.62 -1.52 0.14
N PRO A 146 -7.85 -2.15 1.30
CA PRO A 146 -6.78 -2.73 2.09
C PRO A 146 -6.11 -3.88 1.32
N ARG A 147 -4.78 -3.84 1.23
CA ARG A 147 -3.97 -4.89 0.59
C ARG A 147 -3.75 -6.09 1.53
N PHE A 148 -4.83 -6.69 2.03
CA PHE A 148 -4.74 -7.82 2.98
C PHE A 148 -4.04 -9.06 2.41
N ALA A 149 -4.08 -9.25 1.10
CA ALA A 149 -3.30 -10.31 0.43
C ALA A 149 -1.78 -10.21 0.74
N ASN A 150 -1.29 -9.01 1.06
CA ASN A 150 0.12 -8.77 1.40
C ASN A 150 0.40 -8.91 2.90
N CYS A 151 -0.59 -9.30 3.72
CA CYS A 151 -0.49 -9.34 5.17
C CYS A 151 -0.48 -10.78 5.69
N GLY A 152 0.29 -11.02 6.76
CA GLY A 152 0.20 -12.20 7.61
C GLY A 152 0.84 -13.48 7.08
N ALA A 153 0.86 -13.70 5.75
CA ALA A 153 1.20 -14.98 5.14
C ALA A 153 0.59 -16.18 5.91
N PRO A 154 -0.72 -16.13 6.25
CA PRO A 154 -1.33 -17.15 7.09
C PRO A 154 -1.19 -18.52 6.44
N GLY A 155 -0.79 -19.52 7.24
CA GLY A 155 -0.54 -20.89 6.75
C GLY A 155 0.81 -21.11 6.08
N GLN A 156 1.60 -20.07 5.78
CA GLN A 156 2.95 -20.23 5.24
C GLN A 156 3.99 -20.28 6.36
N GLU A 157 4.89 -21.28 6.32
CA GLU A 157 6.02 -21.31 7.25
C GLU A 157 7.00 -20.18 6.95
N LYS A 158 7.24 -19.31 7.94
CA LYS A 158 8.28 -18.29 7.86
C LYS A 158 9.66 -18.95 7.90
N LYS A 159 10.53 -18.62 6.93
CA LYS A 159 11.93 -19.07 6.87
C LYS A 159 12.61 -18.91 8.24
N ILE A 160 13.33 -19.95 8.66
CA ILE A 160 14.17 -19.91 9.87
C ILE A 160 15.39 -19.05 9.54
N SER A 161 15.69 -18.09 10.40
CA SER A 161 16.93 -17.29 10.36
C SER A 161 17.62 -17.35 11.72
N ASP A 162 18.84 -16.83 11.80
CA ASP A 162 19.62 -16.80 13.05
C ASP A 162 18.98 -15.87 14.10
N LYS A 163 18.17 -14.90 13.67
CA LYS A 163 17.42 -14.02 14.57
C LYS A 163 16.17 -14.74 15.08
N LYS A 164 15.94 -14.68 16.39
CA LYS A 164 14.73 -15.23 17.00
C LYS A 164 13.46 -14.59 16.42
N ARG A 165 12.52 -15.44 16.00
CA ARG A 165 11.16 -15.09 15.59
C ARG A 165 10.33 -14.72 16.82
N GLY A 166 9.51 -13.68 16.68
CA GLY A 166 8.73 -13.10 17.78
C GLY A 166 9.57 -12.19 18.67
N ARG A 167 9.02 -11.79 19.82
CA ARG A 167 9.72 -10.89 20.76
C ARG A 167 10.88 -11.63 21.44
N PRO A 168 12.14 -11.16 21.32
CA PRO A 168 13.26 -11.71 22.08
C PRO A 168 13.08 -11.49 23.58
N ARG A 169 13.64 -12.40 24.38
CA ARG A 169 13.73 -12.18 25.84
C ARG A 169 14.77 -11.07 26.11
N ILE A 170 14.45 -10.18 27.05
CA ILE A 170 15.25 -8.98 27.33
C ILE A 170 16.03 -9.12 28.65
N ARG A 171 15.50 -9.86 29.64
CA ARG A 171 15.97 -9.76 31.04
C ARG A 171 17.24 -10.56 31.38
N ASP A 172 17.61 -11.58 30.60
CA ASP A 172 18.60 -12.57 31.07
C ASP A 172 19.78 -12.80 30.11
N GLY A 173 20.03 -11.88 29.16
CA GLY A 173 21.06 -12.02 28.12
C GLY A 173 20.81 -13.13 27.09
N ASN A 174 19.89 -14.05 27.37
CA ASN A 174 19.44 -15.10 26.47
C ASN A 174 18.28 -14.60 25.62
N GLN A 175 18.50 -14.45 24.31
CA GLN A 175 17.45 -14.02 23.38
C GLN A 175 16.33 -15.07 23.22
N GLY A 176 16.62 -16.33 23.54
CA GLY A 176 15.80 -17.52 23.27
C GLY A 176 16.06 -18.10 21.88
N VAL A 177 15.55 -19.30 21.61
CA VAL A 177 15.78 -20.02 20.34
C VAL A 177 14.55 -20.01 19.44
N ASN A 178 14.77 -20.19 18.13
CA ASN A 178 13.70 -20.46 17.17
C ASN A 178 13.20 -21.90 17.33
N VAL A 179 11.88 -22.09 17.30
CA VAL A 179 11.30 -23.45 17.29
C VAL A 179 11.56 -24.06 15.92
N ASP A 180 12.42 -25.08 15.88
CA ASP A 180 12.75 -25.87 14.69
C ASP A 180 11.81 -27.08 14.54
N ASP A 181 11.97 -27.85 13.47
CA ASP A 181 11.11 -29.00 13.21
C ASP A 181 11.28 -30.14 14.21
N LYS A 182 12.46 -30.27 14.83
CA LYS A 182 12.70 -31.26 15.88
C LYS A 182 11.91 -30.91 17.14
N MET A 183 11.94 -29.64 17.54
CA MET A 183 11.13 -29.11 18.65
C MET A 183 9.64 -29.23 18.35
N LYS A 184 9.19 -28.89 17.12
CA LYS A 184 7.79 -29.09 16.72
C LYS A 184 7.36 -30.55 16.88
N LYS A 185 8.19 -31.51 16.45
CA LYS A 185 7.92 -32.95 16.62
C LYS A 185 7.80 -33.34 18.09
N ALA A 186 8.72 -32.88 18.94
CA ALA A 186 8.68 -33.15 20.38
C ALA A 186 7.42 -32.56 21.04
N ILE A 187 7.07 -31.31 20.70
CA ILE A 187 5.85 -30.65 21.20
C ILE A 187 4.60 -31.43 20.77
N ARG A 188 4.50 -31.81 19.49
CA ARG A 188 3.37 -32.62 18.99
C ARG A 188 3.26 -33.96 19.70
N ALA A 189 4.37 -34.64 19.95
CA ALA A 189 4.37 -35.91 20.68
C ALA A 189 3.84 -35.73 22.12
N GLY A 190 4.27 -34.66 22.81
CA GLY A 190 3.75 -34.32 24.13
C GLY A 190 2.26 -33.99 24.13
N LEU A 191 1.81 -33.16 23.19
CA LEU A 191 0.39 -32.80 23.03
C LEU A 191 -0.46 -34.03 22.74
N ASN A 192 -0.05 -34.91 21.84
CA ASN A 192 -0.77 -36.14 21.52
C ASN A 192 -0.87 -37.08 22.72
N LYS A 193 0.22 -37.21 23.49
CA LYS A 193 0.27 -38.09 24.65
C LYS A 193 -0.63 -37.61 25.79
N HIS A 194 -0.65 -36.30 26.04
CA HIS A 194 -1.24 -35.76 27.27
C HIS A 194 -2.55 -35.00 27.08
N TYR A 195 -2.78 -34.39 25.92
CA TYR A 195 -3.89 -33.47 25.70
C TYR A 195 -4.86 -33.92 24.61
N TYR A 196 -4.36 -34.42 23.47
CA TYR A 196 -5.21 -34.88 22.36
C TYR A 196 -5.60 -36.37 22.48
N SER A 197 -5.58 -36.91 23.69
CA SER A 197 -6.15 -38.22 23.98
C SER A 197 -7.67 -38.12 24.19
N GLN A 198 -8.40 -39.24 24.08
CA GLN A 198 -9.86 -39.29 24.27
C GLN A 198 -10.35 -38.72 25.61
N ARG A 199 -9.46 -38.59 26.59
CA ARG A 199 -9.77 -38.06 27.94
C ARG A 199 -9.91 -36.54 27.99
N GLN A 200 -9.56 -35.81 26.91
CA GLN A 200 -9.65 -34.34 26.79
C GLN A 200 -9.20 -33.59 28.06
N ASN A 201 -7.99 -33.89 28.52
CA ASN A 201 -7.46 -33.32 29.77
C ASN A 201 -7.37 -31.78 29.69
N SER A 202 -7.91 -31.09 30.69
CA SER A 202 -7.91 -29.62 30.76
C SER A 202 -6.52 -29.06 31.08
N LEU A 203 -6.22 -27.85 30.62
CA LEU A 203 -4.95 -27.12 30.89
C LEU A 203 -4.88 -26.49 32.30
N ARG A 204 -5.65 -27.00 33.27
CA ARG A 204 -5.65 -26.50 34.64
C ARG A 204 -4.55 -27.14 35.48
#